data_AF-A0A0D2FDP0-F1
#
_entry.id   AF-A0A0D2FDP0-F1
#
_cell.length_a   1.000
_cell.length_b   1.000
_cell.length_c   1.000
_cell.angle_alpha   90.00
_cell.angle_beta   90.00
_cell.angle_gamma   90.00
#
_symmetry.space_group_name_H-M   'P 1'
#
loop_
_entity.id
_entity.type
_entity.pdbx_description
1 polymer ?
#
loop_
_entity_poly.entity_id
_entity_poly.type
_entity_poly.pdbx_seq_one_letter_code
_entity_poly.pdbx_strand_id
1 'polypeptide(L)'
;MATLSPDEVRSLDQARQRLLALHTSLIALRSDIAAQSQLPSWPALQTHANLISNNLQTIVAQLSEHRDTFQSTVAYPLPQFPAKERHFILETLLRTKLEPNVEDWVEEGENISARQHKSAQQGLSDEDRNSLWRWAPGAANKEARRQKWGADFTLEEKQHGIEDVITGLRRALVEPPDEEGDEEQEEEEEEYEVTDDEDEDKMEVEQAKPESIPQQAAGEIPPATLTVNQMPFQTIHKFMTTGR
;
A
#
# COMPACT_ATOMS: atom_id res chain seq x y z
N MET A 1 -25.64 31.92 14.28
CA MET A 1 -25.09 30.69 13.69
C MET A 1 -24.07 31.14 12.66
N ALA A 2 -22.78 30.92 12.89
CA ALA A 2 -21.78 31.20 11.86
C ALA A 2 -22.07 30.25 10.70
N THR A 3 -22.25 30.80 9.50
CA THR A 3 -22.42 30.01 8.29
C THR A 3 -21.06 29.44 7.90
N LEU A 4 -20.99 28.13 7.65
CA LEU A 4 -19.75 27.51 7.17
C LEU A 4 -19.32 28.18 5.87
N SER A 5 -18.02 28.42 5.74
CA SER A 5 -17.43 28.88 4.50
C SER A 5 -17.51 27.78 3.42
N PRO A 6 -17.52 28.14 2.13
CA PRO A 6 -17.60 27.16 1.05
C PRO A 6 -16.42 26.17 1.06
N ASP A 7 -15.27 26.57 1.61
CA ASP A 7 -14.09 25.70 1.72
C ASP A 7 -14.24 24.66 2.83
N GLU A 8 -14.82 25.03 3.97
CA GLU A 8 -15.14 24.09 5.06
C GLU A 8 -16.22 23.08 4.64
N VAL A 9 -17.18 23.49 3.81
CA VAL A 9 -18.17 22.57 3.23
C VAL A 9 -17.49 21.59 2.27
N ARG A 10 -16.50 22.06 1.50
CA ARG A 10 -15.73 21.20 0.59
C ARG A 10 -14.90 20.17 1.36
N SER A 11 -14.24 20.56 2.45
CA SER A 11 -13.45 19.61 3.26
C SER A 11 -14.33 18.55 3.92
N LEU A 12 -15.54 18.91 4.36
CA LEU A 12 -16.56 17.95 4.84
C LEU A 12 -16.98 16.95 3.74
N ASP A 13 -17.23 17.42 2.52
CA ASP A 13 -17.59 16.53 1.41
C ASP A 13 -16.43 15.62 0.99
N GLN A 14 -15.19 16.13 1.01
CA GLN A 14 -14.00 15.31 0.78
C GLN A 14 -13.87 14.20 1.84
N ALA A 15 -14.04 14.52 3.12
CA ALA A 15 -14.03 13.53 4.20
C ALA A 15 -15.15 12.49 4.00
N ARG A 16 -16.35 12.92 3.59
CA ARG A 16 -17.46 12.02 3.24
C ARG A 16 -17.08 11.07 2.10
N GLN A 17 -16.48 11.57 1.03
CA GLN A 17 -16.07 10.75 -0.12
C GLN A 17 -15.03 9.69 0.29
N ARG A 18 -14.06 10.02 1.16
CA ARG A 18 -13.09 9.04 1.67
C ARG A 18 -13.71 7.99 2.59
N LEU A 19 -14.63 8.39 3.47
CA LEU A 19 -15.37 7.45 4.31
C LEU A 19 -16.22 6.48 3.46
N LEU A 20 -16.81 6.97 2.37
CA LEU A 20 -17.52 6.13 1.41
C LEU A 20 -16.58 5.14 0.71
N ALA A 21 -15.38 5.57 0.30
CA ALA A 21 -14.38 4.67 -0.30
C ALA A 21 -13.91 3.58 0.68
N LEU A 22 -13.72 3.92 1.96
CA LEU A 22 -13.44 2.93 3.00
C LEU A 22 -14.60 1.95 3.16
N HIS A 23 -15.83 2.46 3.22
CA HIS A 23 -17.03 1.63 3.34
C HIS A 23 -17.19 0.65 2.17
N THR A 24 -16.98 1.11 0.92
CA THR A 24 -17.04 0.20 -0.24
C THR A 24 -15.95 -0.86 -0.19
N SER A 25 -14.73 -0.52 0.27
CA SER A 25 -13.66 -1.52 0.46
C SER A 25 -14.00 -2.57 1.53
N LEU A 26 -14.66 -2.17 2.62
CA LEU A 26 -15.12 -3.07 3.68
C LEU A 26 -16.27 -3.96 3.21
N ILE A 27 -17.21 -3.42 2.43
CA ILE A 27 -18.27 -4.23 1.81
C ILE A 27 -17.68 -5.26 0.86
N ALA A 28 -16.73 -4.87 0.01
CA ALA A 28 -16.06 -5.78 -0.91
C ALA A 28 -15.40 -6.94 -0.14
N LEU A 29 -14.61 -6.65 0.89
CA LEU A 29 -14.00 -7.66 1.75
C LEU A 29 -15.06 -8.57 2.42
N ARG A 30 -16.12 -7.97 2.98
CA ARG A 30 -17.20 -8.74 3.60
C ARG A 30 -17.88 -9.66 2.58
N SER A 31 -18.13 -9.17 1.37
CA SER A 31 -18.78 -9.93 0.31
C SER A 31 -17.91 -11.10 -0.14
N ASP A 32 -16.59 -10.91 -0.24
CA ASP A 32 -15.62 -11.94 -0.61
C ASP A 32 -15.55 -13.04 0.45
N ILE A 33 -15.50 -12.65 1.74
CA ILE A 33 -15.54 -13.60 2.87
C ILE A 33 -16.88 -14.34 2.94
N ALA A 34 -18.00 -13.68 2.62
CA ALA A 34 -19.32 -14.30 2.71
C ALA A 34 -19.67 -15.19 1.50
N ALA A 35 -19.13 -14.87 0.32
CA ALA A 35 -19.38 -15.61 -0.92
C ALA A 35 -18.57 -16.91 -0.98
N GLN A 36 -17.38 -16.95 -0.38
CA GLN A 36 -16.53 -18.13 -0.36
C GLN A 36 -16.89 -19.02 0.86
N SER A 37 -17.19 -20.30 0.61
CA SER A 37 -17.41 -21.29 1.68
C SER A 37 -16.11 -21.63 2.44
N GLN A 38 -14.97 -21.29 1.85
CA GLN A 38 -13.64 -21.41 2.42
C GLN A 38 -13.07 -20.01 2.65
N LEU A 39 -12.17 -19.88 3.62
CA LEU A 39 -11.48 -18.62 3.87
C LEU A 39 -10.72 -18.18 2.60
N PRO A 40 -10.78 -16.90 2.23
CA PRO A 40 -10.05 -16.40 1.07
C PRO A 40 -8.55 -16.64 1.23
N SER A 41 -7.85 -16.77 0.11
CA SER A 41 -6.40 -16.97 0.11
C SER A 41 -5.68 -15.82 0.84
N TRP A 42 -4.58 -16.15 1.54
CA TRP A 42 -3.80 -15.16 2.27
C TRP A 42 -3.38 -13.93 1.42
N PRO A 43 -2.91 -14.09 0.16
CA PRO A 43 -2.60 -12.94 -0.68
C PRO A 43 -3.80 -12.02 -0.93
N ALA A 44 -5.00 -12.58 -1.13
CA ALA A 44 -6.22 -11.79 -1.29
C ALA A 44 -6.60 -11.04 -0.01
N LEU A 45 -6.45 -11.66 1.16
CA LEU A 45 -6.67 -10.97 2.42
C LEU A 45 -5.65 -9.83 2.63
N GLN A 46 -4.40 -10.06 2.26
CA GLN A 46 -3.34 -9.05 2.36
C GLN A 46 -3.59 -7.85 1.45
N THR A 47 -4.07 -8.06 0.21
CA THR A 47 -4.41 -6.94 -0.70
C THR A 47 -5.56 -6.11 -0.15
N HIS A 48 -6.63 -6.75 0.36
CA HIS A 48 -7.74 -6.05 1.01
C HIS A 48 -7.29 -5.28 2.25
N ALA A 49 -6.45 -5.89 3.10
CA ALA A 49 -5.90 -5.23 4.29
C ALA A 49 -5.04 -4.01 3.94
N ASN A 50 -4.21 -4.12 2.89
CA ASN A 50 -3.41 -2.99 2.40
C ASN A 50 -4.30 -1.87 1.86
N LEU A 51 -5.37 -2.20 1.11
CA LEU A 51 -6.32 -1.21 0.61
C LEU A 51 -7.02 -0.46 1.74
N ILE A 52 -7.51 -1.18 2.76
CA ILE A 52 -8.14 -0.59 3.94
C ILE A 52 -7.14 0.30 4.69
N SER A 53 -5.90 -0.17 4.90
CA SER A 53 -4.84 0.60 5.55
C SER A 53 -4.55 1.92 4.83
N ASN A 54 -4.41 1.89 3.51
CA ASN A 54 -4.17 3.09 2.70
C ASN A 54 -5.35 4.08 2.76
N ASN A 55 -6.60 3.58 2.73
CA ASN A 55 -7.78 4.42 2.89
C ASN A 55 -7.83 5.06 4.29
N LEU A 56 -7.52 4.30 5.36
CA LEU A 56 -7.45 4.83 6.72
C LEU A 56 -6.36 5.90 6.87
N GLN A 57 -5.16 5.67 6.32
CA GLN A 57 -4.09 6.67 6.32
C GLN A 57 -4.52 7.96 5.61
N THR A 58 -5.21 7.84 4.47
CA THR A 58 -5.72 8.99 3.72
C THR A 58 -6.77 9.76 4.54
N ILE A 59 -7.68 9.07 5.22
CA ILE A 59 -8.70 9.69 6.08
C ILE A 59 -8.03 10.43 7.24
N VAL A 60 -7.07 9.79 7.91
CA VAL A 60 -6.34 10.40 9.04
C VAL A 60 -5.60 11.66 8.58
N ALA A 61 -4.94 11.61 7.42
CA ALA A 61 -4.26 12.78 6.84
C ALA A 61 -5.25 13.93 6.61
N GLN A 62 -6.40 13.68 5.97
CA GLN A 62 -7.41 14.72 5.72
C GLN A 62 -8.04 15.28 7.01
N LEU A 63 -8.35 14.41 7.98
CA LEU A 63 -8.88 14.86 9.28
C LEU A 63 -7.86 15.69 10.05
N SER A 64 -6.56 15.40 9.91
CA SER A 64 -5.49 16.17 10.54
C SER A 64 -5.26 17.53 9.85
N GLU A 65 -5.41 17.59 8.53
CA GLU A 65 -5.26 18.82 7.74
C GLU A 65 -6.35 19.86 8.05
N HIS A 66 -7.60 19.42 8.18
CA HIS A 66 -8.74 20.29 8.48
C HIS A 66 -9.22 20.17 9.95
N ARG A 67 -8.30 19.84 10.87
CA ARG A 67 -8.62 19.61 12.28
C ARG A 67 -9.38 20.78 12.92
N ASP A 68 -8.94 22.01 12.68
CA ASP A 68 -9.53 23.20 13.29
C ASP A 68 -11.00 23.36 12.91
N THR A 69 -11.33 23.16 11.62
CA THR A 69 -12.70 23.19 11.10
C THR A 69 -13.56 22.10 11.73
N PHE A 70 -13.06 20.86 11.83
CA PHE A 70 -13.83 19.77 12.42
C PHE A 70 -14.03 19.93 13.93
N GLN A 71 -13.08 20.55 14.64
CA GLN A 71 -13.21 20.83 16.07
C GLN A 71 -14.14 22.01 16.37
N SER A 72 -14.19 23.03 15.51
CA SER A 72 -15.08 24.19 15.69
C SER A 72 -16.53 23.94 15.26
N THR A 73 -16.75 22.93 14.41
CA THR A 73 -18.07 22.62 13.85
C THR A 73 -18.84 21.65 14.74
N VAL A 74 -20.09 21.98 15.06
CA VAL A 74 -20.99 21.12 15.86
C VAL A 74 -22.14 20.63 14.99
N ALA A 75 -22.36 19.33 14.97
CA ALA A 75 -23.49 18.72 14.28
C ALA A 75 -24.77 18.77 15.14
N TYR A 76 -25.89 19.20 14.56
CA TYR A 76 -27.20 19.19 15.19
C TYR A 76 -28.28 18.81 14.15
N PRO A 77 -29.40 18.19 14.57
CA PRO A 77 -30.46 17.80 13.65
C PRO A 77 -31.14 19.03 13.04
N LEU A 78 -31.48 18.95 11.75
CA LEU A 78 -32.28 19.97 11.09
C LEU A 78 -33.74 19.95 11.59
N PRO A 79 -34.47 21.08 11.52
CA PRO A 79 -35.89 21.15 11.93
C PRO A 79 -36.81 20.15 11.19
N GLN A 80 -36.40 19.73 9.98
CA GLN A 80 -37.12 18.74 9.16
C GLN A 80 -36.94 17.29 9.64
N PHE A 81 -36.02 17.02 10.57
CA PHE A 81 -35.79 15.68 11.09
C PHE A 81 -36.89 15.29 12.09
N PRO A 82 -37.53 14.10 11.96
CA PRO A 82 -38.61 13.67 12.85
C PRO A 82 -38.07 13.19 14.22
N ALA A 83 -37.61 14.14 15.05
CA ALA A 83 -36.92 13.87 16.31
C ALA A 83 -37.77 13.07 17.33
N LYS A 84 -39.11 13.25 17.33
CA LYS A 84 -40.01 12.55 18.25
C LYS A 84 -40.18 11.06 17.92
N GLU A 85 -40.21 10.72 16.64
CA GLU A 85 -40.45 9.35 16.18
C GLU A 85 -39.14 8.55 16.09
N ARG A 86 -38.03 9.22 15.75
CA ARG A 86 -36.74 8.59 15.44
C ARG A 86 -35.62 9.06 16.35
N HIS A 87 -35.93 9.32 17.63
CA HIS A 87 -34.93 9.75 18.62
C HIS A 87 -33.75 8.77 18.73
N PHE A 88 -34.04 7.46 18.80
CA PHE A 88 -33.02 6.43 18.94
C PHE A 88 -31.98 6.44 17.80
N ILE A 89 -32.42 6.69 16.57
CA ILE A 89 -31.53 6.77 15.40
C ILE A 89 -30.65 8.00 15.51
N LEU A 90 -31.21 9.13 15.94
CA LEU A 90 -30.46 10.38 16.13
C LEU A 90 -29.37 10.20 17.20
N GLU A 91 -29.71 9.58 18.32
CA GLU A 91 -28.77 9.29 19.40
C GLU A 91 -27.64 8.38 18.92
N THR A 92 -27.94 7.38 18.10
CA THR A 92 -26.94 6.48 17.52
C THR A 92 -26.03 7.20 16.52
N LEU A 93 -26.58 8.06 15.66
CA LEU A 93 -25.82 8.79 14.64
C LEU A 93 -24.91 9.87 15.22
N LEU A 94 -25.36 10.56 16.26
CA LEU A 94 -24.61 11.64 16.92
C LEU A 94 -23.81 11.15 18.13
N ARG A 95 -23.73 9.83 18.36
CA ARG A 95 -22.95 9.25 19.44
C ARG A 95 -21.46 9.52 19.21
N THR A 96 -20.83 10.19 20.17
CA THR A 96 -19.37 10.40 20.21
C THR A 96 -18.66 9.44 21.17
N LYS A 97 -19.42 8.70 21.98
CA LYS A 97 -18.87 7.71 22.90
C LYS A 97 -18.28 6.53 22.12
N LEU A 98 -17.05 6.17 22.45
CA LEU A 98 -16.35 5.01 21.88
C LEU A 98 -17.12 3.71 22.13
N GLU A 99 -16.77 2.67 21.38
CA GLU A 99 -17.32 1.34 21.63
C GLU A 99 -16.65 0.71 22.87
N PRO A 100 -17.37 -0.10 23.67
CA PRO A 100 -16.85 -0.64 24.93
C PRO A 100 -15.50 -1.35 24.77
N ASN A 101 -15.33 -2.17 23.73
CA ASN A 101 -14.07 -2.87 23.46
C ASN A 101 -12.90 -1.90 23.21
N VAL A 102 -13.18 -0.72 22.62
CA VAL A 102 -12.17 0.32 22.38
C VAL A 102 -11.87 1.08 23.68
N GLU A 103 -12.89 1.32 24.52
CA GLU A 103 -12.70 1.91 25.86
C GLU A 103 -11.80 1.02 26.72
N ASP A 104 -12.06 -0.29 26.75
CA ASP A 104 -11.24 -1.26 27.49
C ASP A 104 -9.77 -1.24 27.02
N TRP A 105 -9.55 -1.17 25.70
CA TRP A 105 -8.20 -1.11 25.13
C TRP A 105 -7.48 0.20 25.45
N VAL A 106 -8.20 1.33 25.48
CA VAL A 106 -7.64 2.62 25.88
C VAL A 106 -7.26 2.59 27.36
N GLU A 107 -8.14 2.07 28.23
CA GLU A 107 -7.86 1.93 29.67
C GLU A 107 -6.67 1.00 29.92
N GLU A 108 -6.58 -0.13 29.21
CA GLU A 108 -5.43 -1.02 29.29
C GLU A 108 -4.14 -0.31 28.84
N GLY A 109 -4.19 0.44 27.75
CA GLY A 109 -3.05 1.24 27.26
C GLY A 109 -2.58 2.29 28.27
N GLU A 110 -3.51 3.00 28.92
CA GLU A 110 -3.21 3.95 29.99
C GLU A 110 -2.58 3.26 31.20
N ASN A 111 -3.10 2.11 31.60
CA ASN A 111 -2.56 1.31 32.70
C ASN A 111 -1.14 0.81 32.40
N ILE A 112 -0.86 0.37 31.18
CA ILE A 112 0.49 -0.03 30.75
C ILE A 112 1.43 1.17 30.78
N SER A 113 1.01 2.31 30.23
CA SER A 113 1.79 3.55 30.25
C SER A 113 2.12 3.97 31.69
N ALA A 114 1.13 3.98 32.59
CA ALA A 114 1.32 4.34 33.99
C ALA A 114 2.29 3.39 34.72
N ARG A 115 2.30 2.09 34.37
CA ARG A 115 3.26 1.13 34.92
C ARG A 115 4.68 1.37 34.40
N GLN A 116 4.83 1.69 33.12
CA GLN A 116 6.13 2.02 32.52
C GLN A 116 6.75 3.28 33.15
N HIS A 117 5.95 4.32 33.36
CA HIS A 117 6.39 5.55 34.04
C HIS A 117 6.81 5.33 35.50
N LYS A 118 6.28 4.29 36.18
CA LYS A 118 6.68 3.91 37.55
C LYS A 118 7.92 3.03 37.60
N SER A 119 8.33 2.45 36.48
CA SER A 119 9.55 1.64 36.44
C SER A 119 10.78 2.54 36.59
N ALA A 120 11.76 2.10 37.37
CA ALA A 120 12.95 2.90 37.71
C ALA A 120 13.88 3.18 36.50
N GLN A 121 13.59 2.61 35.33
CA GLN A 121 14.30 2.86 34.08
C GLN A 121 13.47 3.83 33.24
N GLN A 122 13.70 5.13 33.46
CA GLN A 122 13.19 6.15 32.57
C GLN A 122 13.90 5.99 31.21
N GLY A 123 13.13 5.67 30.18
CA GLY A 123 13.63 5.58 28.80
C GLY A 123 14.13 6.93 28.28
N LEU A 124 14.46 6.97 26.98
CA LEU A 124 14.75 8.23 26.28
C LEU A 124 13.59 9.22 26.45
N SER A 125 13.89 10.51 26.49
CA SER A 125 12.85 11.55 26.46
C SER A 125 12.04 11.45 25.17
N ASP A 126 10.79 11.91 25.17
CA ASP A 126 9.96 11.90 23.97
C ASP A 126 10.57 12.71 22.82
N GLU A 127 11.26 13.81 23.14
CA GLU A 127 11.96 14.62 22.14
C GLU A 127 13.14 13.85 21.53
N ASP A 128 13.98 13.21 22.36
CA ASP A 128 15.10 12.40 21.87
C ASP A 128 14.60 11.22 21.04
N ARG A 129 13.53 10.56 21.49
CA ARG A 129 12.87 9.47 20.76
C ARG A 129 12.34 9.94 19.41
N ASN A 130 11.68 11.10 19.36
CA ASN A 130 11.19 11.68 18.11
C ASN A 130 12.34 12.07 17.17
N SER A 131 13.42 12.63 17.70
CA SER A 131 14.61 12.96 16.92
C SER A 131 15.24 11.71 16.29
N LEU A 132 15.30 10.62 17.06
CA LEU A 132 15.80 9.32 16.61
C LEU A 132 14.91 8.74 15.49
N TRP A 133 13.59 8.75 15.66
CA TRP A 133 12.66 8.27 14.64
C TRP A 133 12.62 9.13 13.38
N ARG A 134 12.92 10.43 13.48
CA ARG A 134 13.10 11.31 12.30
C ARG A 134 14.40 11.00 11.55
N TRP A 135 15.47 10.68 12.27
CA TRP A 135 16.77 10.35 11.69
C TRP A 135 16.82 8.94 11.06
N ALA A 136 16.18 7.95 11.71
CA ALA A 136 16.31 6.53 11.36
C ALA A 136 15.97 6.20 9.90
N PRO A 137 14.88 6.71 9.28
CA PRO A 137 14.59 6.47 7.87
C PRO A 137 15.69 6.98 6.94
N GLY A 138 16.31 8.12 7.25
CA GLY A 138 17.39 8.69 6.44
C GLY A 138 18.65 7.83 6.47
N ALA A 139 19.03 7.34 7.66
CA ALA A 139 20.15 6.44 7.84
C ALA A 139 19.91 5.07 7.17
N ALA A 140 18.71 4.50 7.36
CA ALA A 140 18.31 3.26 6.71
C ALA A 140 18.32 3.40 5.18
N ASN A 141 17.78 4.50 4.64
CA ASN A 141 17.79 4.77 3.20
C ASN A 141 19.21 4.99 2.66
N LYS A 142 20.14 5.57 3.45
CA LYS A 142 21.54 5.72 3.04
C LYS A 142 22.22 4.36 2.89
N GLU A 143 21.99 3.45 3.83
CA GLU A 143 22.55 2.10 3.76
C GLU A 143 21.88 1.28 2.65
N ALA A 144 20.55 1.39 2.49
CA ALA A 144 19.84 0.74 1.41
C ALA A 144 20.37 1.17 0.03
N ARG A 145 20.76 2.44 -0.16
CA ARG A 145 21.33 2.92 -1.43
C ARG A 145 22.71 2.35 -1.76
N ARG A 146 23.48 1.98 -0.74
CA ARG A 146 24.82 1.38 -0.87
C ARG A 146 24.76 -0.09 -1.23
N GLN A 147 23.65 -0.76 -0.94
CA GLN A 147 23.50 -2.18 -1.20
C GLN A 147 22.95 -2.44 -2.60
N LYS A 148 23.36 -3.58 -3.18
CA LYS A 148 22.85 -4.07 -4.46
C LYS A 148 21.62 -4.96 -4.20
N TRP A 149 20.43 -4.47 -4.54
CA TRP A 149 19.15 -5.18 -4.35
C TRP A 149 18.81 -6.11 -5.52
N GLY A 150 19.79 -6.86 -6.02
CA GLY A 150 19.62 -7.72 -7.20
C GLY A 150 19.71 -6.99 -8.55
N ALA A 151 20.13 -5.72 -8.55
CA ALA A 151 20.54 -4.99 -9.76
C ALA A 151 22.07 -5.01 -9.92
N ASP A 152 22.57 -4.86 -11.15
CA ASP A 152 24.01 -4.92 -11.47
C ASP A 152 24.81 -3.79 -10.79
N PHE A 153 24.17 -2.65 -10.57
CA PHE A 153 24.76 -1.45 -9.96
C PHE A 153 23.97 -0.99 -8.74
N THR A 154 24.67 -0.39 -7.77
CA THR A 154 24.03 0.32 -6.66
C THR A 154 23.33 1.59 -7.16
N LEU A 155 22.35 2.08 -6.41
CA LEU A 155 21.63 3.31 -6.80
C LEU A 155 22.57 4.54 -6.79
N GLU A 156 23.58 4.52 -5.93
CA GLU A 156 24.62 5.56 -5.85
C GLU A 156 25.52 5.56 -7.09
N GLU A 157 25.94 4.39 -7.58
CA GLU A 157 26.69 4.24 -8.84
C GLU A 157 25.87 4.67 -10.07
N LYS A 158 24.56 4.38 -10.08
CA LYS A 158 23.67 4.84 -11.17
C LYS A 158 23.53 6.37 -11.21
N GLN A 159 23.53 7.03 -10.04
CA GLN A 159 23.39 8.48 -9.95
C GLN A 159 24.68 9.25 -10.25
N HIS A 160 25.85 8.65 -9.96
CA HIS A 160 27.16 9.24 -10.28
C HIS A 160 27.59 9.00 -11.74
N GLY A 161 26.77 8.33 -12.54
CA GLY A 161 27.13 7.87 -13.87
C GLY A 161 27.84 6.53 -13.80
N ILE A 162 27.39 5.60 -14.65
CA ILE A 162 27.90 4.21 -14.72
C ILE A 162 29.37 4.18 -15.19
N GLU A 163 29.88 5.32 -15.67
CA GLU A 163 31.24 5.49 -16.19
C GLU A 163 32.33 5.40 -15.10
N ASP A 164 32.03 5.83 -13.87
CA ASP A 164 32.98 5.95 -12.75
C ASP A 164 32.95 4.73 -11.78
N VAL A 165 32.36 3.62 -12.19
CA VAL A 165 32.22 2.42 -11.34
C VAL A 165 33.57 1.67 -11.22
N ILE A 166 34.21 1.78 -10.04
CA ILE A 166 35.51 1.19 -9.69
C ILE A 166 35.41 -0.33 -9.45
N THR A 167 34.21 -0.87 -9.20
CA THR A 167 34.05 -2.32 -9.02
C THR A 167 34.02 -2.99 -10.39
N GLY A 168 35.19 -3.47 -10.84
CA GLY A 168 35.46 -4.00 -12.18
C GLY A 168 34.73 -5.26 -12.61
N LEU A 169 33.39 -5.28 -12.59
CA LEU A 169 32.56 -6.16 -13.40
C LEU A 169 31.72 -5.31 -14.36
N ARG A 170 32.36 -4.73 -15.38
CA ARG A 170 31.68 -4.32 -16.62
C ARG A 170 31.26 -5.60 -17.35
N ARG A 171 30.16 -6.23 -16.95
CA ARG A 171 29.50 -7.20 -17.83
C ARG A 171 28.81 -6.40 -18.91
N ALA A 172 29.17 -6.68 -20.16
CA ALA A 172 28.72 -5.93 -21.32
C ALA A 172 27.19 -5.81 -21.29
N LEU A 173 26.72 -4.57 -21.30
CA LEU A 173 25.37 -4.23 -21.71
C LEU A 173 25.19 -4.89 -23.09
N VAL A 174 24.27 -5.85 -23.21
CA VAL A 174 23.65 -6.11 -24.51
C VAL A 174 22.73 -4.91 -24.70
N GLU A 175 23.26 -3.86 -25.31
CA GLU A 175 22.44 -2.78 -25.84
C GLU A 175 21.49 -3.40 -26.87
N PRO A 176 20.16 -3.17 -26.77
CA PRO A 176 19.29 -3.48 -27.89
C PRO A 176 19.82 -2.69 -29.10
N PRO A 177 19.96 -3.32 -30.28
CA PRO A 177 20.59 -2.69 -31.42
C PRO A 177 19.84 -1.41 -31.80
N ASP A 178 20.59 -0.32 -31.92
CA ASP A 178 20.12 0.92 -32.51
C ASP A 178 19.73 0.65 -33.98
N GLU A 179 18.44 0.64 -34.27
CA GLU A 179 17.92 0.67 -35.64
C GLU A 179 18.07 2.10 -36.20
N GLU A 180 19.30 2.45 -36.61
CA GLU A 180 19.54 3.53 -37.57
C GLU A 180 20.20 2.93 -38.82
N GLY A 181 19.35 2.52 -39.75
CA GLY A 181 19.69 2.08 -41.10
C GLY A 181 18.69 2.68 -42.07
N ASP A 182 19.00 3.90 -42.50
CA ASP A 182 18.30 4.74 -43.47
C ASP A 182 18.32 4.11 -44.88
N GLU A 183 17.16 3.73 -45.44
CA GLU A 183 16.95 3.68 -46.89
C GLU A 183 15.52 4.10 -47.24
N GLU A 184 15.45 5.18 -48.01
CA GLU A 184 14.31 5.87 -48.60
C GLU A 184 13.38 4.91 -49.40
N GLN A 185 12.07 5.06 -49.22
CA GLN A 185 11.09 4.76 -50.27
C GLN A 185 9.86 5.66 -50.10
N GLU A 186 9.67 6.52 -51.10
CA GLU A 186 8.59 7.49 -51.27
C GLU A 186 7.24 6.84 -51.63
N GLU A 187 6.17 7.62 -51.37
CA GLU A 187 4.78 7.52 -51.90
C GLU A 187 3.90 6.41 -51.28
N GLU A 188 2.70 6.67 -50.75
CA GLU A 188 1.57 7.41 -51.34
C GLU A 188 0.58 7.89 -50.25
N GLU A 189 0.00 9.08 -50.44
CA GLU A 189 -1.07 9.65 -49.63
C GLU A 189 -2.41 8.92 -49.89
N GLU A 190 -3.03 8.32 -48.86
CA GLU A 190 -4.46 8.04 -48.88
C GLU A 190 -5.16 8.52 -47.59
N GLU A 191 -5.84 9.65 -47.76
CA GLU A 191 -6.84 10.26 -46.88
C GLU A 191 -8.09 9.37 -46.83
N TYR A 192 -8.48 8.88 -45.64
CA TYR A 192 -9.86 8.40 -45.41
C TYR A 192 -10.39 8.76 -44.02
N GLU A 193 -11.64 9.22 -44.06
CA GLU A 193 -12.43 9.90 -43.03
C GLU A 193 -12.64 9.13 -41.72
N VAL A 194 -12.75 9.91 -40.63
CA VAL A 194 -13.39 9.49 -39.39
C VAL A 194 -14.90 9.35 -39.63
N THR A 195 -15.40 8.12 -39.52
CA THR A 195 -16.81 7.84 -39.25
C THR A 195 -16.96 7.19 -37.89
N ASP A 196 -17.63 7.90 -36.98
CA ASP A 196 -18.37 7.33 -35.85
C ASP A 196 -19.30 6.23 -36.37
N ASP A 197 -19.39 5.09 -35.67
CA ASP A 197 -20.65 4.42 -35.31
C ASP A 197 -20.38 3.06 -34.61
N GLU A 198 -20.82 3.01 -33.35
CA GLU A 198 -21.60 1.97 -32.66
C GLU A 198 -21.44 0.46 -33.00
N ASP A 199 -21.23 -0.29 -31.91
CA ASP A 199 -21.83 -1.59 -31.53
C ASP A 199 -21.20 -2.97 -31.85
N GLU A 200 -21.02 -3.68 -30.72
CA GLU A 200 -21.35 -5.09 -30.43
C GLU A 200 -20.50 -6.26 -30.97
N ASP A 201 -19.90 -6.97 -29.99
CA ASP A 201 -19.92 -8.43 -29.79
C ASP A 201 -19.25 -9.38 -30.80
N LYS A 202 -18.10 -9.95 -30.37
CA LYS A 202 -17.85 -11.42 -30.16
C LYS A 202 -16.35 -11.73 -30.26
N MET A 203 -15.73 -12.11 -29.14
CA MET A 203 -14.42 -12.76 -29.13
C MET A 203 -14.59 -14.22 -28.73
N GLU A 204 -14.66 -15.09 -29.73
CA GLU A 204 -14.68 -16.55 -29.61
C GLU A 204 -13.24 -17.06 -29.42
N VAL A 205 -13.00 -17.81 -28.34
CA VAL A 205 -11.69 -18.36 -27.97
C VAL A 205 -11.50 -19.69 -28.71
N GLU A 206 -10.71 -19.70 -29.77
CA GLU A 206 -10.24 -20.93 -30.41
C GLU A 206 -8.99 -21.50 -29.75
N GLN A 207 -9.06 -22.80 -29.45
CA GLN A 207 -8.03 -23.62 -28.82
C GLN A 207 -6.97 -24.04 -29.85
N ALA A 208 -5.71 -23.67 -29.64
CA ALA A 208 -4.58 -24.23 -30.40
C ALA A 208 -3.96 -25.43 -29.66
N LYS A 209 -4.04 -26.60 -30.32
CA LYS A 209 -3.41 -27.88 -29.96
C LYS A 209 -1.93 -27.87 -30.40
N PRO A 210 -1.01 -28.52 -29.67
CA PRO A 210 0.43 -28.41 -29.92
C PRO A 210 0.90 -29.35 -31.05
N GLU A 211 1.71 -28.83 -31.97
CA GLU A 211 2.45 -29.63 -32.96
C GLU A 211 3.83 -30.03 -32.42
N SER A 212 4.18 -31.28 -32.71
CA SER A 212 5.36 -32.02 -32.30
C SER A 212 6.46 -32.02 -33.36
N ILE A 213 7.68 -32.43 -32.95
CA ILE A 213 8.76 -33.20 -33.65
C ILE A 213 10.14 -32.50 -33.48
N PRO A 214 11.30 -33.21 -33.30
CA PRO A 214 11.59 -34.52 -32.70
C PRO A 214 12.66 -34.49 -31.59
N GLN A 215 12.70 -35.56 -30.80
CA GLN A 215 13.78 -35.90 -29.86
C GLN A 215 15.05 -36.37 -30.58
N GLN A 216 16.20 -35.82 -30.19
CA GLN A 216 17.49 -36.53 -30.18
C GLN A 216 18.10 -36.46 -28.78
N ALA A 217 18.70 -37.58 -28.40
CA ALA A 217 19.00 -37.98 -27.04
C ALA A 217 20.38 -37.50 -26.53
N ALA A 218 20.50 -37.63 -25.20
CA ALA A 218 21.72 -37.75 -24.39
C ALA A 218 22.38 -36.45 -23.90
N GLY A 219 22.19 -36.19 -22.60
CA GLY A 219 22.88 -35.15 -21.84
C GLY A 219 22.24 -34.95 -20.46
N GLU A 220 22.35 -35.94 -19.57
CA GLU A 220 22.05 -35.80 -18.14
C GLU A 220 22.82 -34.62 -17.53
N ILE A 221 22.11 -33.64 -16.97
CA ILE A 221 22.67 -32.65 -16.03
C ILE A 221 21.81 -32.72 -14.76
N PRO A 222 22.37 -33.12 -13.60
CA PRO A 222 21.60 -33.24 -12.36
C PRO A 222 21.15 -31.86 -11.84
N PRO A 223 20.02 -31.76 -11.12
CA PRO A 223 19.61 -30.50 -10.51
C PRO A 223 20.60 -30.11 -9.42
N ALA A 224 21.30 -28.99 -9.64
CA ALA A 224 22.15 -28.37 -8.64
C ALA A 224 21.28 -27.94 -7.44
N THR A 225 21.33 -28.73 -6.38
CA THR A 225 20.77 -28.38 -5.08
C THR A 225 21.68 -27.30 -4.47
N LEU A 226 21.28 -26.03 -4.61
CA LEU A 226 21.83 -24.94 -3.81
C LEU A 226 21.38 -25.16 -2.36
N THR A 227 22.18 -25.92 -1.62
CA THR A 227 22.07 -26.04 -0.17
C THR A 227 22.53 -24.71 0.44
N VAL A 228 21.62 -23.73 0.48
CA VAL A 228 21.76 -22.61 1.40
C VAL A 228 21.69 -23.22 2.79
N ASN A 229 22.79 -23.16 3.53
CA ASN A 229 22.89 -23.65 4.90
C ASN A 229 22.02 -22.74 5.80
N GLN A 230 20.71 -22.93 5.77
CA GLN A 230 19.75 -22.18 6.57
C GLN A 230 19.93 -22.60 8.03
N MET A 231 20.33 -21.66 8.88
CA MET A 231 20.40 -21.92 10.31
C MET A 231 19.01 -22.32 10.83
N PRO A 232 18.91 -23.36 11.67
CA PRO A 232 17.62 -23.83 12.17
C PRO A 232 16.90 -22.72 12.93
N PHE A 233 15.60 -22.61 12.73
CA PHE A 233 14.75 -21.52 13.24
C PHE A 233 14.83 -21.32 14.76
N GLN A 234 15.10 -22.42 15.48
CA GLN A 234 15.36 -22.42 16.93
C GLN A 234 16.55 -21.54 17.31
N THR A 235 17.60 -21.52 16.49
CA THR A 235 18.80 -20.71 16.70
C THR A 235 18.53 -19.23 16.43
N ILE A 236 17.71 -18.92 15.42
CA ILE A 236 17.29 -17.54 15.11
C ILE A 236 16.45 -16.98 16.27
N HIS A 237 15.48 -17.76 16.75
CA HIS A 237 14.65 -17.35 17.87
C HIS A 237 15.46 -17.14 19.15
N LYS A 238 16.49 -17.96 19.39
CA LYS A 238 17.40 -17.81 20.53
C LYS A 238 18.25 -16.54 20.43
N PHE A 239 18.76 -16.20 19.25
CA PHE A 239 19.46 -14.93 19.00
C PHE A 239 18.56 -13.72 19.25
N MET A 240 17.31 -13.77 18.77
CA MET A 240 16.34 -12.67 18.93
C MET A 240 15.90 -12.47 20.37
N THR A 241 15.83 -13.54 21.17
CA THR A 241 15.33 -13.49 22.55
C THR A 241 16.42 -13.32 23.60
N THR A 242 17.66 -13.76 23.33
CA THR A 242 18.73 -13.81 24.34
C THR A 242 20.05 -13.16 23.93
N GLY A 243 20.17 -12.63 22.70
CA GLY A 243 21.28 -11.75 22.30
C GLY A 243 22.68 -12.36 22.36
N ARG A 244 22.83 -13.67 22.15
CA ARG A 244 24.13 -14.35 21.96
C ARG A 244 24.02 -15.50 20.96
#